data_AF-A0A223D2I3-F1
#
_entry.id   AF-A0A223D2I3-F1
#
_cell.length_a   1.000
_cell.length_b   1.000
_cell.length_c   1.000
_cell.angle_alpha   90.00
_cell.angle_beta   90.00
_cell.angle_gamma   90.00
#
_symmetry.space_group_name_H-M   'P 1'
#
loop_
_entity.id
_entity.type
_entity.pdbx_description
1 polymer ?
#
loop_
_entity_poly.entity_id
_entity_poly.type
_entity_poly.pdbx_seq_one_letter_code
_entity_poly.pdbx_strand_id
1 'polypeptide(L)'
;MTQEFHHTEYTPDQAFYQLDFYLKALNLPFSLKDLYKKAYAERLGPHYSDDWLDDLEHDPDVQESMSTPFTAKTIVETLMKNGHESIIRALLRHSRKLGIGYSQAYIVGIEKWK
;
A
#
# COMPACT_ATOMS: atom_id res chain seq x y z
N MET A 1 14.20 -26.11 -18.06
CA MET A 1 14.05 -25.70 -16.66
C MET A 1 12.99 -24.63 -16.63
N THR A 2 11.74 -25.03 -16.44
CA THR A 2 10.61 -24.13 -16.28
C THR A 2 10.77 -23.50 -14.90
N GLN A 3 11.02 -22.19 -14.83
CA GLN A 3 10.94 -21.47 -13.56
C GLN A 3 9.49 -21.57 -13.08
N GLU A 4 9.27 -22.35 -12.02
CA GLU A 4 8.04 -22.32 -11.26
C GLU A 4 8.00 -20.94 -10.58
N PHE A 5 7.24 -20.02 -11.18
CA PHE A 5 6.82 -18.83 -10.48
C PHE A 5 5.87 -19.30 -9.39
N HIS A 6 6.40 -19.52 -8.19
CA HIS A 6 5.57 -19.55 -6.99
C HIS A 6 4.82 -18.21 -6.97
N HIS A 7 3.53 -18.25 -7.30
CA HIS A 7 2.60 -17.16 -7.03
C HIS A 7 2.44 -17.08 -5.51
N THR A 8 3.43 -16.53 -4.82
CA THR A 8 3.24 -16.07 -3.45
C THR A 8 2.28 -14.90 -3.56
N GLU A 9 1.00 -15.13 -3.26
CA GLU A 9 0.04 -14.03 -3.21
C GLU A 9 0.41 -13.15 -2.02
N TYR A 10 0.85 -11.92 -2.29
CA TYR A 10 1.16 -10.96 -1.25
C TYR A 10 -0.08 -10.58 -0.45
N THR A 11 0.08 -10.42 0.85
CA THR A 11 -1.00 -10.01 1.76
C THR A 11 -1.16 -8.50 1.80
N PRO A 12 -2.33 -7.98 2.20
CA PRO A 12 -2.51 -6.55 2.47
C PRO A 12 -1.50 -6.02 3.49
N ASP A 13 -1.18 -6.79 4.51
CA ASP A 13 -0.30 -6.41 5.61
C ASP A 13 1.13 -6.19 5.12
N GLN A 14 1.63 -7.09 4.27
CA GLN A 14 2.90 -6.91 3.55
C GLN A 14 2.89 -5.64 2.69
N ALA A 15 1.80 -5.40 1.95
CA ALA A 15 1.70 -4.21 1.11
C ALA A 15 1.62 -2.91 1.93
N PHE A 16 0.95 -2.92 3.08
CA PHE A 16 0.88 -1.80 4.01
C PHE A 16 2.24 -1.49 4.60
N TYR A 17 2.94 -2.51 5.11
CA TYR A 17 4.28 -2.35 5.67
C TYR A 17 5.25 -1.76 4.63
N GLN A 18 5.24 -2.28 3.41
CA GLN A 18 6.11 -1.81 2.32
C GLN A 18 5.74 -0.40 1.86
N LEU A 19 4.45 -0.06 1.82
CA LEU A 19 4.01 1.30 1.55
C LEU A 19 4.56 2.27 2.61
N ASP A 20 4.41 1.95 3.88
CA ASP A 20 4.91 2.79 4.98
C ASP A 20 6.43 2.99 4.91
N PHE A 21 7.18 1.92 4.63
CA PHE A 21 8.61 2.00 4.38
C PHE A 21 8.95 3.00 3.25
N TYR A 22 8.25 2.93 2.10
CA TYR A 22 8.48 3.86 1.00
C TYR A 22 8.11 5.31 1.33
N LEU A 23 7.00 5.53 2.04
CA LEU A 23 6.60 6.89 2.47
C LEU A 23 7.68 7.51 3.37
N LYS A 24 8.21 6.72 4.31
CA LYS A 24 9.32 7.11 5.20
C LYS A 24 10.62 7.34 4.42
N ALA A 25 11.01 6.42 3.54
CA ALA A 25 12.24 6.50 2.75
C ALA A 25 12.26 7.72 1.81
N LEU A 26 11.10 8.10 1.27
CA LEU A 26 10.93 9.31 0.45
C LEU A 26 10.77 10.58 1.30
N ASN A 27 10.79 10.47 2.63
CA ASN A 27 10.59 11.55 3.59
C ASN A 27 9.34 12.40 3.29
N LEU A 28 8.23 11.72 2.99
CA LEU A 28 6.98 12.40 2.67
C LEU A 28 6.35 13.01 3.93
N PRO A 29 5.66 14.16 3.81
CA PRO A 29 5.06 14.86 4.95
C PRO A 29 3.74 14.23 5.42
N PHE A 30 3.52 12.94 5.12
CA PHE A 30 2.37 12.15 5.55
C PHE A 30 2.78 10.69 5.69
N SER A 31 2.12 10.00 6.61
CA SER A 31 2.39 8.61 6.99
C SER A 31 1.35 7.65 6.41
N LEU A 32 1.58 6.34 6.55
CA LEU A 32 0.55 5.35 6.24
C LEU A 32 -0.72 5.56 7.10
N LYS A 33 -0.57 5.91 8.38
CA LYS A 33 -1.70 6.21 9.27
C LYS A 33 -2.54 7.39 8.75
N ASP A 34 -1.92 8.43 8.20
CA ASP A 34 -2.66 9.53 7.56
C ASP A 34 -3.49 9.05 6.35
N LEU A 35 -2.93 8.15 5.55
CA LEU A 35 -3.65 7.53 4.43
C LEU A 35 -4.81 6.66 4.92
N TYR A 36 -4.57 5.84 5.94
CA TYR A 36 -5.54 4.93 6.52
C TYR A 36 -6.72 5.68 7.15
N LYS A 37 -6.42 6.70 7.96
CA LYS A 37 -7.39 7.63 8.51
C LYS A 37 -8.24 8.27 7.43
N LYS A 38 -7.60 8.77 6.37
CA LYS A 38 -8.33 9.40 5.26
C LYS A 38 -9.19 8.42 4.47
N ALA A 39 -8.81 7.14 4.44
CA ALA A 39 -9.51 6.10 3.72
C ALA A 39 -10.71 5.53 4.51
N TYR A 40 -10.61 5.44 5.83
CA TYR A 40 -11.55 4.64 6.62
C TYR A 40 -12.18 5.32 7.83
N ALA A 41 -11.61 6.40 8.38
CA ALA A 41 -12.11 6.99 9.62
C ALA A 41 -13.57 7.45 9.53
N GLU A 42 -13.95 8.08 8.42
CA GLU A 42 -15.34 8.51 8.20
C GLU A 42 -16.31 7.33 8.09
N ARG A 43 -15.89 6.26 7.38
CA ARG A 43 -16.73 5.07 7.15
C ARG A 43 -16.89 4.22 8.42
N LEU A 44 -15.81 4.05 9.20
CA LEU A 44 -15.80 3.21 10.39
C LEU A 44 -16.28 3.98 11.65
N GLY A 45 -16.18 5.31 11.64
CA GLY A 45 -16.66 6.16 12.71
C GLY A 45 -16.09 5.75 14.08
N PRO A 46 -16.94 5.44 15.08
CA PRO A 46 -16.49 5.01 16.41
C PRO A 46 -15.65 3.72 16.44
N HIS A 47 -15.72 2.90 15.40
CA HIS A 47 -14.97 1.64 15.30
C HIS A 47 -13.64 1.79 14.56
N TYR A 48 -13.27 3.02 14.18
CA TYR A 48 -11.97 3.28 13.59
C TYR A 48 -10.85 3.02 14.60
N SER A 49 -9.88 2.19 14.20
CA SER A 49 -8.56 2.09 14.83
C SER A 49 -7.53 1.87 13.72
N ASP A 50 -6.36 2.49 13.90
CA ASP A 50 -5.17 2.29 13.08
C ASP A 50 -3.98 1.75 13.90
N ASP A 51 -4.22 1.34 15.16
CA ASP A 51 -3.18 0.88 16.08
C ASP A 51 -2.49 -0.39 15.56
N TRP A 52 -3.25 -1.26 14.89
CA TRP A 52 -2.75 -2.49 14.27
C TRP A 52 -1.66 -2.23 13.21
N LEU A 53 -1.58 -1.02 12.64
CA LEU A 53 -0.52 -0.67 11.70
C LEU A 53 0.85 -0.58 12.36
N ASP A 54 0.91 -0.30 13.67
CA ASP A 54 2.17 -0.27 14.42
C ASP A 54 2.73 -1.68 14.63
N ASP A 55 1.85 -2.68 14.70
CA ASP A 55 2.22 -4.07 14.96
C ASP A 55 2.67 -4.82 13.69
N LEU A 56 2.56 -4.21 12.50
CA LEU A 56 2.89 -4.83 11.21
C LEU A 56 4.33 -5.35 11.15
N GLU A 57 5.27 -4.69 11.82
CA GLU A 57 6.66 -5.15 11.83
C GLU A 57 6.85 -6.47 12.60
N HIS A 58 5.90 -6.87 13.41
CA HIS A 58 5.94 -8.12 14.16
C HIS A 58 5.17 -9.26 13.48
N ASP A 59 4.50 -8.98 12.36
CA ASP A 59 3.74 -9.97 11.61
C ASP A 59 4.69 -10.97 10.90
N PRO A 60 4.54 -12.29 11.13
CA PRO A 60 5.39 -13.31 10.50
C PRO A 60 5.41 -13.28 8.97
N ASP A 61 4.27 -13.01 8.34
CA ASP A 61 4.15 -12.96 6.88
C ASP A 61 4.85 -11.71 6.35
N VAL A 62 4.78 -10.59 7.08
CA VAL A 62 5.55 -9.37 6.76
C VAL A 62 7.05 -9.64 6.83
N GLN A 63 7.51 -10.31 7.89
CA GLN A 63 8.93 -10.66 8.08
C GLN A 63 9.46 -11.56 6.96
N GLU A 64 8.70 -12.58 6.56
CA GLU A 64 9.08 -13.49 5.47
C GLU A 64 9.21 -12.73 4.13
N SER A 65 8.31 -11.78 3.90
CA SER A 65 8.24 -10.99 2.67
C SER A 65 9.39 -10.01 2.46
N MET A 66 10.11 -9.63 3.53
CA MET A 66 11.24 -8.68 3.44
C MET A 66 12.41 -9.20 2.59
N SER A 67 12.43 -10.51 2.31
CA SER A 67 13.40 -11.13 1.41
C SER A 67 13.04 -11.02 -0.07
N THR A 68 11.82 -10.57 -0.39
CA THR A 68 11.27 -10.49 -1.76
C THR A 68 11.09 -9.04 -2.20
N PRO A 69 11.43 -8.66 -3.44
CA PRO A 69 11.29 -7.27 -3.88
C PRO A 69 9.82 -6.86 -4.02
N PHE A 70 9.34 -5.98 -3.15
CA PHE A 70 8.10 -5.24 -3.35
C PHE A 70 8.34 -4.02 -4.23
N THR A 71 7.64 -3.93 -5.36
CA THR A 71 7.65 -2.73 -6.19
C THR A 71 6.44 -1.87 -5.87
N ALA A 72 6.49 -0.56 -6.18
CA ALA A 72 5.32 0.31 -6.09
C ALA A 72 4.11 -0.24 -6.84
N LYS A 73 4.33 -0.92 -7.98
CA LYS A 73 3.29 -1.60 -8.74
C LYS A 73 2.66 -2.74 -7.93
N THR A 74 3.48 -3.61 -7.36
CA THR A 74 3.03 -4.74 -6.52
C THR A 74 2.21 -4.26 -5.33
N ILE A 75 2.64 -3.21 -4.64
CA ILE A 75 1.89 -2.61 -3.52
C ILE A 75 0.50 -2.17 -3.97
N VAL A 76 0.42 -1.45 -5.09
CA VAL A 76 -0.86 -0.95 -5.63
C VAL A 76 -1.76 -2.12 -6.03
N GLU A 77 -1.24 -3.10 -6.77
CA GLU A 77 -2.01 -4.27 -7.21
C GLU A 77 -2.54 -5.08 -6.02
N THR A 78 -1.70 -5.35 -5.02
CA THR A 78 -2.08 -6.09 -3.81
C THR A 78 -3.18 -5.35 -3.03
N LEU A 79 -3.03 -4.04 -2.81
CA LEU A 79 -4.04 -3.26 -2.10
C LEU A 79 -5.35 -3.16 -2.89
N MET A 80 -5.30 -2.99 -4.22
CA MET A 80 -6.50 -2.94 -5.05
C MET A 80 -7.25 -4.28 -5.08
N LYS A 81 -6.53 -5.41 -5.28
CA LYS A 81 -7.13 -6.76 -5.29
C LYS A 81 -7.86 -7.08 -3.98
N ASN A 82 -7.36 -6.55 -2.87
CA ASN A 82 -7.90 -6.81 -1.52
C ASN A 82 -8.85 -5.71 -1.00
N GLY A 83 -9.38 -4.85 -1.87
CA GLY A 83 -10.41 -3.87 -1.47
C GLY A 83 -9.90 -2.63 -0.73
N HIS A 84 -8.59 -2.39 -0.74
CA HIS A 84 -7.94 -1.21 -0.17
C HIS A 84 -7.72 -0.08 -1.18
N GLU A 85 -8.55 0.00 -2.22
CA GLU A 85 -8.50 1.06 -3.23
C GLU A 85 -8.60 2.48 -2.63
N SER A 86 -9.33 2.64 -1.53
CA SER A 86 -9.45 3.91 -0.81
C SER A 86 -8.11 4.44 -0.29
N ILE A 87 -7.15 3.55 0.02
CA ILE A 87 -5.77 3.90 0.40
C ILE A 87 -5.02 4.48 -0.80
N ILE A 88 -5.12 3.84 -1.96
CA ILE A 88 -4.49 4.33 -3.19
C ILE A 88 -5.06 5.70 -3.59
N ARG A 89 -6.38 5.87 -3.45
CA ARG A 89 -7.02 7.18 -3.67
C ARG A 89 -6.55 8.23 -2.66
N ALA A 90 -6.34 7.85 -1.40
CA ALA A 90 -5.78 8.75 -0.39
C ALA A 90 -4.33 9.14 -0.72
N LEU A 91 -3.49 8.19 -1.14
CA LEU A 91 -2.11 8.41 -1.56
C LEU A 91 -2.06 9.41 -2.72
N LEU A 92 -2.82 9.15 -3.79
CA LEU A 92 -2.89 10.03 -4.96
C LEU A 92 -3.32 11.47 -4.60
N ARG A 93 -4.28 11.62 -3.68
CA ARG A 93 -4.71 12.95 -3.22
C ARG A 93 -3.62 13.69 -2.46
N HIS A 94 -2.88 13.00 -1.58
CA HIS A 94 -1.76 13.61 -0.85
C HIS A 94 -0.63 13.98 -1.81
N SER A 95 -0.23 13.08 -2.70
CA SER A 95 0.83 13.34 -3.68
C SER A 95 0.50 14.53 -4.60
N ARG A 96 -0.75 14.64 -5.06
CA ARG A 96 -1.21 15.80 -5.86
C ARG A 96 -1.08 17.12 -5.10
N LYS A 97 -1.42 17.16 -3.80
CA LYS A 97 -1.28 18.37 -2.97
C LYS A 97 0.17 18.82 -2.83
N LEU A 98 1.11 17.88 -2.88
CA LEU A 98 2.54 18.16 -2.79
C LEU A 98 3.17 18.52 -4.14
N GLY A 99 2.39 18.58 -5.22
CA GLY A 99 2.94 18.76 -6.57
C GLY A 99 3.79 17.58 -7.04
N ILE A 100 3.75 16.44 -6.32
CA ILE A 100 4.44 15.21 -6.73
C ILE A 100 3.61 14.63 -7.87
N GLY A 101 4.05 14.94 -9.09
CA GLY A 101 3.53 14.34 -10.30
C GLY A 101 3.89 12.86 -10.35
N TYR A 102 3.17 12.02 -9.62
CA TYR A 102 3.07 10.61 -10.00
C TYR A 102 2.48 10.63 -11.40
N SER A 103 3.28 10.28 -12.41
CA SER A 103 2.78 10.06 -13.75
C SER A 103 1.65 9.05 -13.62
N GLN A 104 0.41 9.54 -13.73
CA GLN A 104 -0.79 8.73 -13.58
C GLN A 104 -0.70 7.48 -14.46
N ALA A 105 0.06 7.52 -15.56
CA ALA A 105 0.42 6.38 -16.41
C ALA A 105 0.94 5.13 -15.67
N TYR A 106 1.73 5.24 -14.59
CA TYR A 106 2.22 4.06 -13.85
C TYR A 106 1.15 3.41 -12.95
N ILE A 107 0.14 4.18 -12.53
CA ILE A 107 -0.97 3.70 -11.67
C ILE A 107 -2.20 3.33 -12.53
N VAL A 108 -2.51 4.13 -13.55
CA VAL A 108 -3.56 3.91 -14.56
C VAL A 108 -3.18 2.82 -15.56
N GLY A 109 -1.89 2.49 -15.73
CA GLY A 109 -1.45 1.32 -16.50
C GLY A 109 -2.02 -0.02 -15.99
N ILE A 110 -2.59 -0.04 -14.77
CA ILE A 110 -3.29 -1.17 -14.16
C ILE A 110 -4.75 -1.26 -14.66
N GLU A 111 -5.39 -0.17 -15.11
CA GLU A 111 -6.76 -0.19 -15.67
C GLU A 111 -6.87 -0.91 -17.04
N LYS A 112 -5.74 -1.31 -17.65
CA LYS A 112 -5.74 -2.07 -18.92
C LYS A 112 -5.68 -3.59 -18.77
N TRP A 113 -5.82 -4.13 -17.57
CA TRP A 113 -5.97 -5.58 -17.37
C TRP A 113 -7.45 -5.95 -17.18
N LYS A 114 -8.11 -6.09 -18.33
CA LYS A 114 -9.41 -6.73 -18.66
C LYS A 114 -10.64 -6.41 -17.80
#